data_AF-A0A538J0H4-F1
#
_entry.id   AF-A0A538J0H4-F1
#
_cell.length_a   1.000
_cell.length_b   1.000
_cell.length_c   1.000
_cell.angle_alpha   90.00
_cell.angle_beta   90.00
_cell.angle_gamma   90.00
#
_symmetry.space_group_name_H-M   'P 1'
#
loop_
_entity.id
_entity.type
_entity.pdbx_description
1 polymer ?
#
loop_
_entity_poly.entity_id
_entity_poly.type
_entity_poly.pdbx_seq_one_letter_code
_entity_poly.pdbx_strand_id
1 'polypeptide(L)'
;MRETDTQQGTRRRSRSTPAILLNVVPLSSRAANGTPRRLSTHDIGKVGLPAGLLEKPGALTLEERRHMEEHSVIGERILRNVEDYAEIAHVVRHHHERVDGMGYPDKLAGDEIPLLSRIIAVDDAYNAMTSDRPYRDAMPSRVARLRLAQAVTTQFDTTVVAAFEAILAGADESYRTGARADFTIDAREPHEQPALLVEVA
;
A
#
# COMPACT_ATOMS: atom_id res chain seq x y z
N MET A 1 -16.30 40.31 -30.01
CA MET A 1 -14.95 40.16 -30.58
C MET A 1 -13.95 40.31 -29.43
N ARG A 2 -13.37 39.17 -29.00
CA ARG A 2 -12.07 38.95 -28.30
C ARG A 2 -11.79 39.76 -27.01
N GLU A 3 -11.18 39.25 -25.95
CA GLU A 3 -10.50 37.98 -25.67
C GLU A 3 -10.40 37.87 -24.14
N THR A 4 -10.50 36.65 -23.66
CA THR A 4 -10.28 36.18 -22.28
C THR A 4 -8.79 36.20 -21.94
N ASP A 5 -8.42 36.69 -20.74
CA ASP A 5 -7.14 36.36 -20.13
C ASP A 5 -7.39 35.91 -18.68
N THR A 6 -7.69 34.61 -18.54
CA THR A 6 -7.66 33.93 -17.25
C THR A 6 -6.42 33.04 -17.27
N GLN A 7 -5.36 33.52 -16.64
CA GLN A 7 -4.13 32.76 -16.47
C GLN A 7 -4.45 31.45 -15.74
N GLN A 8 -4.43 30.36 -16.50
CA GLN A 8 -4.48 29.00 -16.01
C GLN A 8 -3.15 28.69 -15.30
N GLY A 9 -3.14 28.85 -13.99
CA GLY A 9 -2.13 28.27 -13.13
C GLY A 9 -2.26 26.75 -13.15
N THR A 10 -1.43 26.09 -13.97
CA THR A 10 -1.23 24.64 -14.03
C THR A 10 -0.72 24.12 -12.68
N ARG A 11 -1.63 23.70 -11.79
CA ARG A 11 -1.26 22.98 -10.56
C ARG A 11 -0.78 21.58 -10.93
N ARG A 12 0.53 21.39 -11.05
CA ARG A 12 1.19 20.07 -10.98
C ARG A 12 0.82 19.43 -9.64
N ARG A 13 -0.21 18.57 -9.62
CA ARG A 13 -0.55 17.74 -8.46
C ARG A 13 0.08 16.37 -8.63
N SER A 14 1.31 16.23 -8.14
CA SER A 14 1.86 14.93 -7.77
C SER A 14 2.34 15.07 -6.34
N ARG A 15 1.51 14.61 -5.40
CA ARG A 15 1.92 14.41 -4.00
C ARG A 15 1.85 12.92 -3.75
N SER A 16 2.97 12.25 -3.99
CA SER A 16 3.23 10.87 -3.55
C SER A 16 3.23 10.83 -2.01
N THR A 17 2.99 9.65 -1.44
CA THR A 17 2.82 9.36 0.01
C THR A 17 3.90 8.34 0.43
N PRO A 18 4.34 8.26 1.71
CA PRO A 18 5.39 7.33 2.10
C PRO A 18 4.83 5.91 2.22
N ALA A 19 5.55 4.93 1.69
CA ALA A 19 5.44 3.54 2.09
C ALA A 19 6.50 3.33 3.18
N ILE A 20 6.09 3.31 4.46
CA ILE A 20 7.05 3.24 5.57
C ILE A 20 7.50 1.80 5.81
N LEU A 21 6.78 0.76 5.34
CA LEU A 21 7.31 -0.60 5.33
C LEU A 21 6.86 -1.42 4.11
N LEU A 22 7.84 -2.14 3.54
CA LEU A 22 7.76 -3.15 2.48
C LEU A 22 7.48 -2.64 1.05
N ASN A 23 8.51 -2.06 0.44
CA ASN A 23 8.57 -1.85 -1.00
C ASN A 23 9.16 -3.07 -1.71
N VAL A 24 8.33 -3.96 -2.25
CA VAL A 24 8.74 -5.01 -3.19
C VAL A 24 7.67 -5.14 -4.31
N VAL A 25 8.16 -5.14 -5.55
CA VAL A 25 7.46 -5.33 -6.84
C VAL A 25 6.75 -4.09 -7.43
N PRO A 26 7.39 -3.36 -8.37
CA PRO A 26 6.66 -2.49 -9.28
C PRO A 26 5.89 -3.34 -10.30
N LEU A 27 4.57 -3.50 -10.13
CA LEU A 27 3.71 -4.00 -11.20
C LEU A 27 3.17 -2.82 -12.01
N SER A 28 3.55 -2.78 -13.28
CA SER A 28 3.16 -1.74 -14.24
C SER A 28 1.71 -1.95 -14.69
N SER A 29 0.74 -1.68 -13.83
CA SER A 29 -0.65 -1.50 -14.28
C SER A 29 -0.85 -0.03 -14.66
N ARG A 30 -0.90 0.25 -15.96
CA ARG A 30 -1.25 1.59 -16.47
C ARG A 30 -2.71 1.90 -16.10
N ALA A 31 -2.92 2.86 -15.20
CA ALA A 31 -4.18 3.56 -15.12
C ALA A 31 -4.37 4.43 -16.38
N ALA A 32 -5.62 4.72 -16.75
CA ALA A 32 -6.00 5.54 -17.91
C ALA A 32 -5.40 6.98 -17.92
N ASN A 33 -4.67 7.37 -16.86
CA ASN A 33 -4.18 8.73 -16.64
C ASN A 33 -2.64 8.81 -16.53
N GLY A 34 -1.90 7.74 -16.85
CA GLY A 34 -0.43 7.79 -16.99
C GLY A 34 0.38 7.92 -15.70
N THR A 35 -0.23 7.93 -14.51
CA THR A 35 0.48 7.84 -13.23
C THR A 35 0.81 6.37 -12.90
N PRO A 36 2.09 6.01 -12.69
CA PRO A 36 2.44 4.66 -12.24
C PRO A 36 1.85 4.41 -10.86
N ARG A 37 1.03 3.36 -10.74
CA ARG A 37 0.52 2.91 -9.44
C ARG A 37 1.59 2.04 -8.80
N ARG A 38 2.22 2.52 -7.73
CA ARG A 38 3.07 1.68 -6.88
C ARG A 38 2.14 0.75 -6.11
N LEU A 39 1.97 -0.49 -6.56
CA LEU A 39 1.35 -1.50 -5.71
C LEU A 39 2.34 -1.79 -4.58
N SER A 40 1.89 -1.64 -3.34
CA SER A 40 2.63 -2.16 -2.21
C SER A 40 2.66 -3.69 -2.30
N THR A 41 3.71 -4.34 -1.80
CA THR A 41 3.86 -5.80 -1.91
C THR A 41 2.68 -6.56 -1.30
N HIS A 42 2.09 -6.01 -0.24
CA HIS A 42 0.92 -6.59 0.41
C HIS A 42 -0.31 -6.64 -0.50
N ASP A 43 -0.36 -5.80 -1.53
CA ASP A 43 -1.45 -5.72 -2.49
C ASP A 43 -1.23 -6.58 -3.75
N ILE A 44 -0.13 -7.36 -3.83
CA ILE A 44 0.24 -8.12 -5.03
C ILE A 44 -0.89 -9.02 -5.53
N GLY A 45 -1.71 -9.57 -4.63
CA GLY A 45 -2.82 -10.43 -5.01
C GLY A 45 -3.98 -9.72 -5.72
N LYS A 46 -4.00 -8.39 -5.77
CA LYS A 46 -5.00 -7.63 -6.54
C LYS A 46 -4.96 -7.96 -8.03
N VAL A 47 -3.85 -8.50 -8.54
CA VAL A 47 -3.72 -8.96 -9.92
C VAL A 47 -4.59 -10.17 -10.25
N GLY A 48 -4.97 -10.98 -9.26
CA GLY A 48 -5.79 -12.17 -9.45
C GLY A 48 -7.28 -11.92 -9.22
N LEU A 49 -7.69 -10.68 -9.00
CA LEU A 49 -9.09 -10.32 -8.80
C LEU A 49 -9.89 -10.30 -10.11
N PRO A 50 -11.23 -10.44 -10.05
CA PRO A 50 -12.09 -10.28 -11.22
C PRO A 50 -11.88 -8.93 -11.93
N ALA A 51 -11.88 -8.96 -13.27
CA ALA A 51 -11.72 -7.76 -14.10
C ALA A 51 -12.81 -6.71 -13.80
N GLY A 52 -12.43 -5.44 -13.76
CA GLY A 52 -13.37 -4.33 -13.51
C GLY A 52 -13.68 -4.08 -12.03
N LEU A 53 -13.30 -4.99 -11.13
CA LEU A 53 -13.58 -4.85 -9.69
C LEU A 53 -12.79 -3.68 -9.06
N LEU A 54 -11.55 -3.46 -9.49
CA LEU A 54 -10.70 -2.36 -9.01
C LEU A 54 -11.12 -1.01 -9.58
N GLU A 55 -11.71 -1.00 -10.77
CA GLU A 55 -12.14 0.19 -11.52
C GLU A 55 -13.59 0.59 -11.22
N LYS A 56 -14.32 -0.21 -10.46
CA LYS A 56 -15.75 0.01 -10.20
C LYS A 56 -15.99 1.39 -9.56
N PRO A 57 -16.86 2.24 -10.14
CA PRO A 57 -17.29 3.46 -9.50
C PRO A 57 -18.29 3.18 -8.38
N GLY A 58 -18.09 3.80 -7.22
CA GLY A 58 -19.01 3.70 -6.08
C GLY A 58 -18.66 2.59 -5.08
N ALA A 59 -19.62 2.22 -4.24
CA ALA A 59 -19.43 1.21 -3.21
C ALA A 59 -19.49 -0.22 -3.79
N LEU A 60 -18.65 -1.11 -3.27
CA LEU A 60 -18.71 -2.55 -3.57
C LEU A 60 -19.97 -3.16 -2.95
N THR A 61 -20.62 -4.06 -3.68
CA THR A 61 -21.63 -4.97 -3.11
C THR A 61 -20.99 -5.91 -2.10
N LEU A 62 -21.81 -6.65 -1.33
CA LEU A 62 -21.29 -7.65 -0.38
C LEU A 62 -20.49 -8.75 -1.08
N GLU A 63 -20.93 -9.19 -2.26
CA GLU A 63 -20.24 -10.21 -3.05
C GLU A 63 -18.92 -9.67 -3.64
N GLU A 64 -18.94 -8.45 -4.16
CA GLU A 64 -17.74 -7.78 -4.67
C GLU A 64 -16.71 -7.54 -3.56
N ARG A 65 -17.18 -7.21 -2.36
CA ARG A 65 -16.34 -7.09 -1.17
C ARG A 65 -15.67 -8.42 -0.84
N ARG A 66 -16.39 -9.55 -0.86
CA ARG A 66 -15.81 -10.88 -0.63
C ARG A 66 -14.71 -11.19 -1.63
N HIS A 67 -14.95 -10.94 -2.92
CA HIS A 67 -13.90 -11.10 -3.93
C HIS A 67 -12.71 -10.17 -3.67
N MET A 68 -12.96 -8.91 -3.30
CA MET A 68 -11.88 -7.97 -2.96
C MET A 68 -11.03 -8.50 -1.80
N GLU A 69 -11.62 -9.08 -0.76
CA GLU A 69 -10.92 -9.62 0.41
C GLU A 69 -9.96 -10.79 0.05
N GLU A 70 -10.26 -11.53 -1.03
CA GLU A 70 -9.44 -12.65 -1.50
C GLU A 70 -8.03 -12.24 -1.97
N HIS A 71 -7.77 -10.96 -2.24
CA HIS A 71 -6.45 -10.51 -2.68
C HIS A 71 -5.34 -10.86 -1.67
N SER A 72 -5.66 -10.93 -0.38
CA SER A 72 -4.72 -11.33 0.67
C SER A 72 -4.24 -12.78 0.46
N VAL A 73 -5.18 -13.71 0.24
CA VAL A 73 -4.94 -15.13 -0.02
C VAL A 73 -4.27 -15.34 -1.39
N ILE A 74 -4.71 -14.62 -2.41
CA ILE A 74 -4.09 -14.67 -3.73
C ILE A 74 -2.64 -14.19 -3.64
N GLY A 75 -2.38 -13.12 -2.89
CA GLY A 75 -1.04 -12.57 -2.71
C GLY A 75 -0.10 -13.55 -2.04
N GLU A 76 -0.54 -14.19 -0.96
CA GLU A 76 0.17 -15.30 -0.32
C GLU A 76 0.49 -16.40 -1.35
N ARG A 77 -0.52 -16.90 -2.09
CA ARG A 77 -0.33 -17.97 -3.07
C ARG A 77 0.69 -17.60 -4.15
N ILE A 78 0.70 -16.35 -4.60
CA ILE A 78 1.69 -15.86 -5.58
C ILE A 78 3.09 -15.92 -4.97
N LEU A 79 3.26 -15.38 -3.76
CA LEU A 79 4.56 -15.24 -3.10
C LEU A 79 5.14 -16.59 -2.64
N ARG A 80 4.31 -17.57 -2.27
CA ARG A 80 4.78 -18.91 -1.87
C ARG A 80 5.45 -19.70 -2.99
N ASN A 81 5.30 -19.29 -4.26
CA ASN A 81 6.03 -19.91 -5.37
C ASN A 81 7.50 -19.46 -5.44
N VAL A 82 7.91 -18.51 -4.61
CA VAL A 82 9.29 -18.05 -4.47
C VAL A 82 9.81 -18.59 -3.14
N GLU A 83 10.85 -19.42 -3.21
CA GLU A 83 11.38 -20.18 -2.06
C GLU A 83 11.73 -19.29 -0.86
N ASP A 84 12.31 -18.12 -1.11
CA ASP A 84 12.73 -17.17 -0.06
C ASP A 84 11.59 -16.31 0.51
N TYR A 85 10.38 -16.36 -0.05
CA TYR A 85 9.29 -15.44 0.30
C TYR A 85 8.23 -16.04 1.20
N ALA A 86 8.48 -17.20 1.81
CA ALA A 86 7.51 -17.87 2.68
C ALA A 86 7.03 -16.97 3.84
N GLU A 87 7.96 -16.29 4.53
CA GLU A 87 7.60 -15.36 5.63
C GLU A 87 6.84 -14.14 5.12
N ILE A 88 7.23 -13.59 3.97
CA ILE A 88 6.55 -12.46 3.34
C ILE A 88 5.13 -12.85 2.95
N ALA A 89 4.94 -14.03 2.37
CA ALA A 89 3.64 -14.56 2.00
C ALA A 89 2.70 -14.65 3.21
N HIS A 90 3.20 -15.15 4.34
CA HIS A 90 2.46 -15.21 5.60
C HIS A 90 2.06 -13.80 6.08
N VAL A 91 2.96 -12.83 6.01
CA VAL A 91 2.68 -11.44 6.37
C VAL A 91 1.60 -10.83 5.46
N VAL A 92 1.71 -11.05 4.14
CA VAL A 92 0.75 -10.57 3.14
C VAL A 92 -0.62 -11.21 3.31
N ARG A 93 -0.72 -12.46 3.76
CA ARG A 93 -2.02 -13.08 4.04
C ARG A 93 -2.78 -12.33 5.14
N HIS A 94 -2.08 -11.93 6.21
CA HIS A 94 -2.72 -11.47 7.44
C HIS A 94 -2.73 -9.94 7.62
N HIS A 95 -2.30 -9.16 6.63
CA HIS A 95 -2.21 -7.69 6.77
C HIS A 95 -3.56 -6.97 6.90
N HIS A 96 -4.68 -7.67 6.68
CA HIS A 96 -6.04 -7.18 6.93
C HIS A 96 -6.73 -7.81 8.15
N GLU A 97 -5.99 -8.60 8.93
CA GLU A 97 -6.46 -9.04 10.23
C GLU A 97 -6.60 -7.85 11.19
N ARG A 98 -7.53 -7.99 12.13
CA ARG A 98 -7.84 -6.96 13.13
C ARG A 98 -7.62 -7.56 14.51
N VAL A 99 -7.08 -6.78 15.44
CA VAL A 99 -6.78 -7.29 16.79
C VAL A 99 -8.02 -7.79 17.54
N ASP A 100 -9.22 -7.32 17.18
CA ASP A 100 -10.52 -7.80 17.68
C ASP A 100 -11.04 -9.09 17.03
N GLY A 101 -10.31 -9.69 16.08
CA GLY A 101 -10.73 -10.89 15.35
C GLY A 101 -11.83 -10.66 14.31
N MET A 102 -12.21 -9.41 14.03
CA MET A 102 -13.20 -9.08 12.99
C MET A 102 -12.58 -8.87 11.61
N GLY A 103 -11.29 -9.18 11.46
CA GLY A 103 -10.54 -9.06 10.22
C GLY A 103 -10.79 -10.21 9.24
N TYR A 104 -9.92 -10.30 8.25
CA TYR A 104 -9.90 -11.37 7.25
C TYR A 104 -8.45 -11.63 6.83
N PRO A 105 -8.14 -12.81 6.25
CA PRO A 105 -9.05 -13.90 5.87
C PRO A 105 -9.36 -14.92 6.99
N ASP A 106 -8.53 -15.04 8.01
CA ASP A 106 -8.56 -16.14 8.99
C ASP A 106 -9.14 -15.71 10.34
N LYS A 107 -9.37 -14.41 10.56
CA LYS A 107 -9.98 -13.83 11.77
C LYS A 107 -9.13 -14.03 13.02
N LEU A 108 -7.82 -13.95 12.84
CA LEU A 108 -6.85 -14.00 13.94
C LEU A 108 -7.03 -12.80 14.86
N ALA A 109 -6.79 -12.99 16.16
CA ALA A 109 -6.92 -11.93 17.15
C ALA A 109 -5.60 -11.66 17.90
N GLY A 110 -5.41 -10.42 18.33
CA GLY A 110 -4.27 -10.00 19.14
C GLY A 110 -2.90 -10.49 18.61
N ASP A 111 -2.21 -11.29 19.40
CA ASP A 111 -0.85 -11.77 19.12
C ASP A 111 -0.77 -12.96 18.16
N GLU A 112 -1.92 -13.55 17.79
CA GLU A 112 -1.95 -14.55 16.71
C GLU A 112 -1.63 -13.91 15.36
N ILE A 113 -1.87 -12.60 15.23
CA ILE A 113 -1.53 -11.83 14.03
C ILE A 113 -0.01 -11.57 14.00
N PRO A 114 0.68 -11.90 12.90
CA PRO A 114 2.11 -11.62 12.76
C PRO A 114 2.40 -10.13 13.02
N LEU A 115 3.48 -9.84 13.76
CA LEU A 115 3.84 -8.47 14.09
C LEU A 115 3.98 -7.59 12.84
N LEU A 116 4.63 -8.10 11.79
CA LEU A 116 4.78 -7.38 10.54
C LEU A 116 3.44 -7.08 9.85
N SER A 117 2.46 -7.98 9.95
CA SER A 117 1.10 -7.75 9.44
C SER A 117 0.40 -6.64 10.23
N ARG A 118 0.54 -6.62 11.55
CA ARG A 118 0.01 -5.53 12.40
C ARG A 118 0.64 -4.18 12.05
N ILE A 119 1.94 -4.15 11.73
CA ILE A 119 2.65 -2.94 11.30
C ILE A 119 2.13 -2.46 9.94
N ILE A 120 2.03 -3.37 8.95
CA ILE A 120 1.51 -3.03 7.61
C ILE A 120 0.07 -2.53 7.68
N ALA A 121 -0.78 -3.13 8.54
CA ALA A 121 -2.17 -2.69 8.70
C ALA A 121 -2.27 -1.22 9.13
N VAL A 122 -1.39 -0.77 10.04
CA VAL A 122 -1.33 0.63 10.49
C VAL A 122 -0.81 1.54 9.37
N ASP A 123 0.27 1.13 8.69
CA ASP A 123 0.85 1.90 7.58
C ASP A 123 -0.15 2.05 6.41
N ASP A 124 -0.81 0.97 6.00
CA ASP A 124 -1.81 0.96 4.93
C ASP A 124 -3.00 1.84 5.28
N ALA A 125 -3.50 1.77 6.52
CA ALA A 125 -4.58 2.64 6.98
C ALA A 125 -4.17 4.12 7.02
N TYR A 126 -2.98 4.43 7.52
CA TYR A 126 -2.46 5.78 7.54
C TYR A 126 -2.34 6.34 6.11
N ASN A 127 -1.65 5.61 5.24
CA ASN A 127 -1.48 5.94 3.83
C ASN A 127 -2.84 6.13 3.14
N ALA A 128 -3.78 5.21 3.34
CA ALA A 128 -5.13 5.32 2.80
C ALA A 128 -5.86 6.60 3.25
N MET A 129 -5.59 7.09 4.47
CA MET A 129 -6.14 8.34 4.99
C MET A 129 -5.44 9.58 4.45
N THR A 130 -4.12 9.55 4.26
CA THR A 130 -3.31 10.72 3.90
C THR A 130 -3.01 10.84 2.40
N SER A 131 -3.39 9.87 1.57
CA SER A 131 -3.30 9.96 0.10
C SER A 131 -4.58 10.51 -0.53
N ASP A 132 -4.42 11.28 -1.60
CA ASP A 132 -5.52 11.66 -2.48
C ASP A 132 -6.09 10.41 -3.18
N ARG A 133 -7.41 10.28 -3.20
CA ARG A 133 -8.13 9.22 -3.92
C ARG A 133 -9.10 9.86 -4.91
N PRO A 134 -9.48 9.16 -6.00
CA PRO A 134 -10.36 9.73 -7.04
C PRO A 134 -11.68 10.34 -6.52
N TYR A 135 -12.12 9.92 -5.34
CA TYR A 135 -13.39 10.28 -4.70
C TYR A 135 -13.21 10.95 -3.31
N ARG A 136 -11.97 11.21 -2.86
CA ARG A 136 -11.70 11.84 -1.56
C ARG A 136 -10.34 12.51 -1.51
N ASP A 137 -10.30 13.75 -1.05
CA ASP A 137 -9.05 14.45 -0.74
C ASP A 137 -8.30 13.78 0.43
N ALA A 138 -6.97 13.88 0.41
CA ALA A 138 -6.11 13.49 1.52
C ALA A 138 -6.54 14.17 2.84
N MET A 139 -6.60 13.40 3.92
CA MET A 139 -6.83 13.95 5.25
C MET A 139 -5.53 14.49 5.84
N PRO A 140 -5.57 15.57 6.66
CA PRO A 140 -4.38 16.04 7.37
C PRO A 140 -3.80 14.95 8.28
N SER A 141 -2.47 14.85 8.35
CA SER A 141 -1.76 13.86 9.18
C SER A 141 -2.28 13.81 10.63
N ARG A 142 -2.52 14.97 11.24
CA ARG A 142 -3.10 15.06 12.60
C ARG A 142 -4.44 14.33 12.73
N VAL A 143 -5.30 14.42 11.73
CA VAL A 143 -6.61 13.76 11.72
C VAL A 143 -6.46 12.25 11.52
N ALA A 144 -5.55 11.83 10.63
CA ALA A 144 -5.25 10.41 10.43
C ALA A 144 -4.72 9.75 11.71
N ARG A 145 -3.79 10.41 12.40
CA ARG A 145 -3.24 10.01 13.71
C ARG A 145 -4.31 9.84 14.79
N LEU A 146 -5.24 10.81 14.89
CA LEU A 146 -6.38 10.71 15.82
C LEU A 146 -7.27 9.50 15.50
N ARG A 147 -7.50 9.18 14.22
CA ARG A 147 -8.30 8.01 13.83
C ARG A 147 -7.60 6.69 14.15
N LEU A 148 -6.28 6.60 13.97
CA LEU A 148 -5.51 5.43 14.41
C LEU A 148 -5.63 5.23 15.92
N ALA A 149 -5.43 6.31 16.70
CA ALA A 149 -5.54 6.28 18.15
C ALA A 149 -6.94 5.88 18.64
N GLN A 150 -8.01 6.26 17.93
CA GLN A 150 -9.38 5.86 18.25
C GLN A 150 -9.66 4.37 17.95
N ALA A 151 -8.88 3.75 17.07
CA ALA A 151 -9.09 2.39 16.60
C ALA A 151 -8.14 1.37 17.22
N VAL A 152 -7.35 1.76 18.24
CA VAL A 152 -6.56 0.83 19.05
C VAL A 152 -7.46 -0.18 19.75
N THR A 153 -6.94 -1.38 20.04
CA THR A 153 -7.65 -2.50 20.70
C THR A 153 -8.84 -3.09 19.93
N THR A 154 -9.27 -2.44 18.85
CA THR A 154 -10.29 -2.95 17.93
C THR A 154 -9.65 -3.33 16.60
N GLN A 155 -9.27 -2.34 15.81
CA GLN A 155 -8.63 -2.57 14.53
C GLN A 155 -7.13 -2.78 14.67
N PHE A 156 -6.48 -1.98 15.49
CA PHE A 156 -5.02 -1.90 15.55
C PHE A 156 -4.46 -2.27 16.91
N ASP A 157 -3.23 -2.78 16.87
CA ASP A 157 -2.45 -3.03 18.06
C ASP A 157 -1.99 -1.73 18.70
N THR A 158 -2.15 -1.63 20.02
CA THR A 158 -1.82 -0.43 20.78
C THR A 158 -0.33 -0.10 20.74
N THR A 159 0.54 -1.11 20.82
CA THR A 159 2.00 -0.95 20.81
C THR A 159 2.49 -0.49 19.44
N VAL A 160 1.91 -1.04 18.37
CA VAL A 160 2.26 -0.65 16.99
C VAL A 160 1.82 0.78 16.71
N VAL A 161 0.59 1.16 17.08
CA VAL A 161 0.12 2.55 16.91
C VAL A 161 0.98 3.51 17.73
N ALA A 162 1.34 3.17 18.97
CA ALA A 162 2.21 4.01 19.80
C ALA A 162 3.60 4.20 19.19
N ALA A 163 4.21 3.13 18.66
CA ALA A 163 5.50 3.20 17.98
C ALA A 163 5.41 4.06 16.70
N PHE A 164 4.36 3.87 15.90
CA PHE A 164 4.12 4.65 14.69
C PHE A 164 3.93 6.14 14.98
N GLU A 165 3.15 6.46 16.01
CA GLU A 165 2.95 7.83 16.51
C GLU A 165 4.27 8.50 16.96
N ALA A 166 5.13 7.75 17.67
CA ALA A 166 6.44 8.25 18.11
C ALA A 166 7.34 8.59 16.92
N ILE A 167 7.36 7.75 15.88
CA ILE A 167 8.08 8.01 14.63
C ILE A 167 7.54 9.28 13.96
N LEU A 168 6.22 9.41 13.81
CA LEU A 168 5.60 10.57 13.17
C LEU A 168 5.81 11.88 13.95
N ALA A 169 5.91 11.81 15.28
CA ALA A 169 6.16 12.99 16.11
C ALA A 169 7.55 13.60 15.86
N GLY A 170 8.58 12.76 15.68
CA GLY A 170 9.94 13.20 15.37
C GLY A 170 10.18 13.51 13.88
N ALA A 171 9.28 13.07 13.01
CA ALA A 171 9.40 13.22 11.56
C ALA A 171 9.04 14.63 11.06
N ASP A 172 9.74 15.11 10.04
CA ASP A 172 9.34 16.31 9.28
C ASP A 172 8.23 16.01 8.27
N GLU A 173 7.65 17.06 7.67
CA GLU A 173 6.55 16.91 6.72
C GLU A 173 6.96 16.13 5.47
N SER A 174 8.23 16.21 5.06
CA SER A 174 8.73 15.46 3.90
C SER A 174 8.75 13.95 4.18
N TYR A 175 9.08 13.53 5.40
CA TYR A 175 8.98 12.15 5.84
C TYR A 175 7.52 11.69 5.87
N ARG A 176 6.65 12.47 6.51
CA ARG A 176 5.22 12.13 6.69
C ARG A 176 4.45 12.05 5.38
N THR A 177 4.92 12.76 4.36
CA THR A 177 4.37 12.75 3.00
C THR A 177 5.16 11.87 2.05
N GLY A 178 6.25 11.23 2.46
CA GLY A 178 7.05 10.38 1.55
C GLY A 178 7.69 11.13 0.39
N ALA A 179 7.96 12.42 0.58
CA ALA A 179 8.63 13.28 -0.38
C ALA A 179 10.16 13.31 -0.21
N ARG A 180 10.70 12.56 0.75
CA ARG A 180 12.15 12.45 0.96
C ARG A 180 12.80 11.57 -0.11
N ALA A 181 14.04 11.91 -0.45
CA ALA A 181 14.85 11.17 -1.41
C ALA A 181 15.26 9.76 -0.91
N ASP A 182 15.23 9.52 0.39
CA ASP A 182 15.51 8.18 0.96
C ASP A 182 14.44 7.13 0.58
N PHE A 183 13.24 7.54 0.15
CA PHE A 183 12.18 6.66 -0.34
C PHE A 183 12.22 6.41 -1.85
N THR A 184 13.11 7.07 -2.59
CA THR A 184 13.30 6.75 -4.01
C THR A 184 14.11 5.46 -4.10
N ILE A 185 13.50 4.40 -4.63
CA ILE A 185 14.28 3.24 -5.06
C ILE A 185 15.03 3.69 -6.30
N ASP A 186 16.35 3.85 -6.16
CA ASP A 186 17.23 3.95 -7.30
C ASP A 186 16.98 2.70 -8.15
N ALA A 187 16.49 2.90 -9.36
CA ALA A 187 16.42 1.83 -10.34
C ALA A 187 17.87 1.40 -10.57
N ARG A 188 18.32 0.35 -9.86
CA ARG A 188 19.67 -0.18 -10.01
C ARG A 188 19.94 -0.34 -11.50
N GLU A 189 21.04 0.26 -11.95
CA GLU A 189 21.64 0.08 -13.27
C GLU A 189 21.51 -1.40 -13.69
N PRO A 190 21.12 -1.68 -14.95
CA PRO A 190 20.94 -3.05 -15.41
C PRO A 190 22.23 -3.82 -15.15
N HIS A 191 22.13 -4.88 -14.33
CA HIS A 191 23.22 -5.82 -14.14
C HIS A 191 23.70 -6.28 -15.52
N GLU A 192 24.90 -5.88 -15.93
CA GLU A 192 25.60 -6.47 -17.06
C GLU A 192 25.68 -7.97 -16.80
N GLN A 193 24.86 -8.75 -17.50
CA GLN A 193 25.03 -10.18 -17.55
C GLN A 193 26.37 -10.46 -18.23
N PRO A 194 27.29 -11.24 -17.64
CA PRO A 194 28.47 -11.65 -18.38
C PRO A 194 28.01 -12.45 -19.60
N ALA A 195 28.45 -12.02 -20.78
CA ALA A 195 28.16 -12.68 -22.03
C ALA A 195 28.58 -14.15 -21.94
N LEU A 196 27.59 -15.05 -21.94
CA LEU A 196 27.85 -16.47 -22.11
C LEU A 196 28.27 -16.69 -23.56
N LEU A 197 29.58 -16.68 -23.82
CA LEU A 197 30.15 -17.19 -25.05
C LEU A 197 29.88 -18.70 -25.08
N VAL A 198 28.80 -19.09 -25.77
CA VAL A 198 28.63 -20.45 -26.25
C VAL A 198 29.53 -20.60 -27.47
N GLU A 199 30.77 -21.05 -27.26
CA GLU A 199 31.52 -21.66 -28.37
C GLU A 199 30.96 -23.06 -28.59
N VAL A 200 30.18 -23.18 -29.66
CA VAL A 200 29.81 -24.45 -30.28
C VAL A 200 30.85 -24.78 -31.34
N ALA A 201 31.37 -26.01 -31.26
CA ALA A 201 32.19 -26.79 -32.21
C ALA A 201 33.65 -27.01 -31.80
#